data_AF-A0A7G9FUZ7-F1
#
_entry.id   AF-A0A7G9FUZ7-F1
#
_cell.length_a   1.000
_cell.length_b   1.000
_cell.length_c   1.000
_cell.angle_alpha   90.00
_cell.angle_beta   90.00
_cell.angle_gamma   90.00
#
_symmetry.space_group_name_H-M   'P 1'
#
loop_
_entity.id
_entity.type
_entity.pdbx_description
1 polymer ?
#
loop_
_entity_poly.entity_id
_entity_poly.type
_entity_poly.pdbx_seq_one_letter_code
_entity_poly.pdbx_strand_id
1 'polypeptide(L)'
;MMQENRSGRQAEIHITQMRRNPYLVDYQTGKNTGRHIGRRIDQRHHSAVPQQENRIRQQKQKTAAAVSDGNVCRDNTYNTRTRQRLTRAERQRRRRRARIRRYIRMTLLCAGILVGIVALTKLLKVPASTAEASTPMEAIDMAQQVEKGIENTMGTRIQGLAAETYAAHPDWTEDFLTVNEYSRPGDPLTEVNNIFVHYTANPGTSAAQNRSYFEQLKDNHERSASAHFIIGYNGEIIQCVPLDEIAYAVQTRNEDSISIECCYKADNGQFTQETYDSLIRLLSWLIDAYELEPEDILRHYDCGGKKCPIYYTEHEDAWEQLKEDVKNL
;
A
#
# COMPACT_ATOMS: atom_id res chain seq x y z
N MET A 1 -8.59 46.34 38.85
CA MET A 1 -8.49 46.27 37.38
C MET A 1 -7.05 45.95 37.03
N MET A 2 -6.73 44.67 36.78
CA MET A 2 -5.48 44.27 36.16
C MET A 2 -5.81 43.25 35.08
N GLN A 3 -5.41 43.58 33.86
CA GLN A 3 -5.73 42.90 32.61
C GLN A 3 -4.96 41.60 32.48
N GLU A 4 -5.68 40.57 32.04
CA GLU A 4 -5.15 39.29 31.57
C GLU A 4 -4.23 39.49 30.35
N ASN A 5 -3.14 38.75 30.29
CA ASN A 5 -2.35 38.57 29.07
C ASN A 5 -2.21 37.07 28.79
N ARG A 6 -3.18 36.50 28.06
CA ARG A 6 -3.08 35.18 27.43
C ARG A 6 -2.30 35.32 26.13
N SER A 7 -1.00 35.03 26.18
CA SER A 7 -0.20 34.81 24.97
C SER A 7 -0.24 33.33 24.61
N GLY A 8 -0.91 33.03 23.49
CA GLY A 8 -0.98 31.69 22.90
C GLY A 8 0.40 31.26 22.38
N ARG A 9 0.94 30.18 22.94
CA ARG A 9 2.09 29.49 22.37
C ARG A 9 1.61 28.61 21.21
N GLN A 10 1.87 29.04 19.98
CA GLN A 10 1.85 28.15 18.83
C GLN A 10 2.99 27.13 19.00
N ALA A 11 2.66 25.84 18.92
CA ALA A 11 3.65 24.78 18.82
C ALA A 11 4.33 24.87 17.46
N GLU A 12 5.63 25.18 17.47
CA GLU A 12 6.48 25.26 16.30
C GLU A 12 6.79 23.82 15.84
N ILE A 13 6.12 23.36 14.79
CA ILE A 13 6.31 22.03 14.22
C ILE A 13 7.61 22.07 13.42
N HIS A 14 8.70 21.57 13.99
CA HIS A 14 9.98 21.48 13.30
C HIS A 14 9.88 20.39 12.23
N ILE A 15 9.60 20.77 10.98
CA ILE A 15 9.64 19.87 9.83
C ILE A 15 11.11 19.55 9.55
N THR A 16 11.57 18.41 10.04
CA THR A 16 12.85 17.82 9.63
C THR A 16 12.76 17.50 8.14
N GLN A 17 13.58 18.14 7.30
CA GLN A 17 13.69 17.82 5.89
C GLN A 17 14.13 16.36 5.72
N MET A 18 13.20 15.46 5.44
CA MET A 18 13.51 14.10 5.01
C MET A 18 14.27 14.17 3.69
N ARG A 19 15.51 13.67 3.66
CA ARG A 19 16.26 13.52 2.41
C ARG A 19 15.52 12.51 1.53
N ARG A 20 15.42 12.83 0.24
CA ARG A 20 14.76 11.99 -0.76
C ARG A 20 15.51 10.66 -0.88
N ASN A 21 14.80 9.57 -0.62
CA ASN A 21 15.31 8.20 -0.71
C ASN A 21 15.56 7.82 -2.19
N PRO A 22 16.81 7.55 -2.60
CA PRO A 22 17.16 7.26 -4.00
C PRO A 22 16.71 5.87 -4.49
N TYR A 23 16.26 4.98 -3.61
CA TYR A 23 15.78 3.63 -3.93
C TYR A 23 14.24 3.49 -3.86
N LEU A 24 13.55 4.51 -3.34
CA LEU A 24 12.15 4.76 -3.66
C LEU A 24 12.12 5.44 -5.03
N VAL A 25 11.89 4.66 -6.10
CA VAL A 25 11.74 5.21 -7.45
C VAL A 25 10.66 6.31 -7.41
N ASP A 26 11.07 7.56 -7.64
CA ASP A 26 10.18 8.69 -7.84
C ASP A 26 9.49 8.55 -9.20
N TYR A 27 8.16 8.53 -9.24
CA TYR A 27 7.44 8.87 -10.47
C TYR A 27 7.26 10.39 -10.52
N GLN A 28 8.31 11.13 -10.91
CA GLN A 28 8.24 12.60 -10.93
C GLN A 28 7.30 13.13 -12.02
N THR A 29 6.31 13.92 -11.59
CA THR A 29 5.46 14.75 -12.45
C THR A 29 5.93 16.20 -12.35
N GLY A 30 6.94 16.58 -13.14
CA GLY A 30 7.51 17.93 -13.09
C GLY A 30 6.57 19.02 -13.60
N LYS A 31 6.30 20.02 -12.76
CA LYS A 31 6.00 21.41 -13.15
C LYS A 31 6.73 22.33 -12.17
N ASN A 32 7.58 23.22 -12.68
CA ASN A 32 7.82 24.49 -12.03
C ASN A 32 8.04 25.59 -13.05
N THR A 33 7.32 26.69 -12.83
CA THR A 33 7.26 27.92 -13.59
C THR A 33 8.19 28.95 -12.95
N GLY A 34 9.18 29.44 -13.70
CA GLY A 34 10.05 30.56 -13.31
C GLY A 34 9.86 31.73 -14.26
N ARG A 35 9.38 32.85 -13.72
CA ARG A 35 9.10 34.14 -14.38
C ARG A 35 10.35 35.02 -14.25
N HIS A 36 10.86 35.62 -15.33
CA HIS A 36 11.89 36.66 -15.25
C HIS A 36 11.46 37.94 -15.96
N ILE A 37 11.73 39.07 -15.29
CA ILE A 37 11.40 40.45 -15.63
C ILE A 37 12.65 41.16 -16.22
N GLY A 38 12.42 41.88 -17.32
CA GLY A 38 13.03 43.10 -17.89
C GLY A 38 14.49 43.57 -17.63
N ARG A 39 15.18 43.95 -18.73
CA ARG A 39 15.73 45.31 -19.07
C ARG A 39 16.53 45.23 -20.38
N ARG A 40 16.13 45.95 -21.44
CA ARG A 40 16.51 47.31 -21.92
C ARG A 40 17.92 47.38 -22.54
N ILE A 41 17.92 47.78 -23.81
CA ILE A 41 19.01 47.86 -24.79
C ILE A 41 19.73 49.20 -24.63
N ASP A 42 21.05 49.20 -24.75
CA ASP A 42 21.84 50.36 -25.17
C ASP A 42 22.82 49.96 -26.28
N GLN A 43 23.19 50.96 -27.09
CA GLN A 43 23.57 50.85 -28.49
C GLN A 43 25.02 51.35 -28.71
N ARG A 44 25.64 50.87 -29.81
CA ARG A 44 26.85 51.36 -30.54
C ARG A 44 28.23 50.92 -29.97
N HIS A 45 29.35 50.75 -30.70
CA HIS A 45 29.87 51.20 -32.00
C HIS A 45 30.95 50.20 -32.53
N HIS A 46 31.21 50.32 -33.85
CA HIS A 46 32.18 49.74 -34.79
C HIS A 46 33.50 49.07 -34.32
N SER A 47 33.87 47.94 -34.95
CA SER A 47 34.90 47.85 -36.02
C SER A 47 35.59 46.47 -36.15
N ALA A 48 35.68 46.00 -37.39
CA ALA A 48 36.77 45.23 -38.02
C ALA A 48 36.98 43.70 -37.76
N VAL A 49 36.98 42.99 -38.90
CA VAL A 49 37.63 41.70 -39.29
C VAL A 49 36.98 40.35 -38.87
N PRO A 50 37.37 39.20 -39.47
CA PRO A 50 36.54 38.39 -40.37
C PRO A 50 36.21 36.98 -39.78
N GLN A 51 35.58 36.10 -40.55
CA GLN A 51 35.60 34.65 -40.30
C GLN A 51 34.80 34.10 -39.11
N GLN A 52 33.83 34.86 -38.57
CA GLN A 52 32.96 34.40 -37.46
C GLN A 52 31.48 34.11 -37.87
N GLU A 53 31.02 34.59 -39.03
CA GLU A 53 29.62 34.45 -39.46
C GLU A 53 29.19 33.01 -39.75
N ASN A 54 30.09 32.17 -40.28
CA ASN A 54 29.78 30.75 -40.53
C ASN A 54 29.66 29.93 -39.24
N ARG A 55 30.39 30.32 -38.19
CA ARG A 55 30.31 29.65 -36.88
C ARG A 55 29.03 30.04 -36.14
N ILE A 56 28.61 31.31 -36.24
CA ILE A 56 27.35 31.80 -35.65
C ILE A 56 26.13 31.22 -36.37
N ARG A 57 26.15 31.07 -37.71
CA ARG A 57 25.07 30.40 -38.46
C ARG A 57 24.93 28.92 -38.10
N GLN A 58 26.04 28.18 -38.00
CA GLN A 58 26.01 26.78 -37.55
C GLN A 58 25.56 26.63 -36.11
N GLN A 59 25.95 27.55 -35.21
CA GLN A 59 25.52 27.51 -33.81
C GLN A 59 24.04 27.88 -33.66
N LYS A 60 23.52 28.85 -34.44
CA LYS A 60 22.09 29.18 -34.50
C LYS A 60 21.22 28.03 -35.03
N GLN A 61 21.70 27.31 -36.05
CA GLN A 61 21.01 26.13 -36.59
C GLN A 61 21.04 24.96 -35.59
N LYS A 62 22.16 24.73 -34.89
CA LYS A 62 22.25 23.72 -33.82
C LYS A 62 21.36 24.05 -32.62
N THR A 63 21.25 25.33 -32.22
CA THR A 63 20.31 25.74 -31.15
C THR A 63 18.85 25.66 -31.58
N ALA A 64 18.52 25.95 -32.84
CA ALA A 64 17.15 25.82 -33.35
C ALA A 64 16.71 24.34 -33.45
N ALA A 65 17.61 23.44 -33.85
CA ALA A 65 17.38 22.00 -33.85
C ALA A 65 17.18 21.45 -32.42
N ALA A 66 18.00 21.89 -31.45
CA ALA A 66 17.87 21.49 -30.05
C ALA A 66 16.58 21.98 -29.36
N VAL A 67 16.08 23.17 -29.74
CA VAL A 67 14.79 23.70 -29.24
C VAL A 67 13.60 22.97 -29.89
N SER A 68 13.73 22.53 -31.14
CA SER A 68 12.71 21.71 -31.82
C SER A 68 12.63 20.29 -31.23
N ASP A 69 13.76 19.63 -30.98
CA ASP A 69 13.81 18.31 -30.32
C ASP A 69 13.30 18.36 -28.88
N GLY A 70 13.59 19.44 -28.14
CA GLY A 70 13.07 19.66 -26.80
C GLY A 70 11.54 19.81 -26.75
N ASN A 71 10.94 20.46 -27.75
CA ASN A 71 9.48 20.59 -27.83
C ASN A 71 8.80 19.29 -28.27
N VAL A 72 9.36 18.55 -29.23
CA VAL A 72 8.85 17.24 -29.66
C VAL A 72 8.92 16.21 -28.53
N CYS A 73 10.00 16.20 -27.74
CA CYS A 73 10.14 15.29 -26.60
C CYS A 73 9.15 15.62 -25.46
N ARG A 74 8.84 16.91 -25.27
CA ARG A 74 7.95 17.43 -24.22
C ARG A 74 6.46 17.25 -24.54
N ASP A 75 6.07 17.37 -25.81
CA ASP A 75 4.70 17.04 -26.27
C ASP A 75 4.42 15.53 -26.21
N ASN A 76 5.44 14.70 -26.45
CA ASN A 76 5.32 13.25 -26.35
C ASN A 76 5.13 12.79 -24.89
N THR A 77 5.67 13.52 -23.90
CA THR A 77 5.49 13.22 -22.47
C THR A 77 4.11 13.60 -21.93
N TYR A 78 3.49 14.67 -22.43
CA TYR A 78 2.11 15.04 -22.06
C TYR A 78 1.08 14.03 -22.64
N ASN A 79 1.28 13.64 -23.90
CA ASN A 79 0.41 12.66 -24.56
C ASN A 79 0.53 11.25 -23.97
N THR A 80 1.74 10.82 -23.57
CA THR A 80 1.92 9.52 -22.87
C THR A 80 1.27 9.50 -21.50
N ARG A 81 1.35 10.57 -20.69
CA ARG A 81 0.69 10.64 -19.38
C ARG A 81 -0.84 10.61 -19.49
N THR A 82 -1.40 11.29 -20.47
CA THR A 82 -2.85 11.28 -20.72
C THR A 82 -3.32 9.90 -21.19
N ARG A 83 -2.56 9.26 -22.09
CA ARG A 83 -2.82 7.88 -22.55
C ARG A 83 -2.69 6.85 -21.42
N GLN A 84 -1.75 7.05 -20.48
CA GLN A 84 -1.62 6.22 -19.28
C GLN A 84 -2.78 6.42 -18.29
N ARG A 85 -3.28 7.65 -18.10
CA ARG A 85 -4.48 7.92 -17.28
C ARG A 85 -5.74 7.29 -17.88
N LEU A 86 -5.91 7.40 -19.20
CA LEU A 86 -7.03 6.79 -19.92
C LEU A 86 -6.96 5.26 -19.86
N THR A 87 -5.80 4.67 -20.08
CA THR A 87 -5.62 3.20 -19.95
C THR A 87 -5.79 2.69 -18.52
N ARG A 88 -5.40 3.47 -17.50
CA ARG A 88 -5.68 3.17 -16.08
C ARG A 88 -7.19 3.25 -15.77
N ALA A 89 -7.86 4.30 -16.23
CA ALA A 89 -9.32 4.45 -16.08
C ALA A 89 -10.08 3.35 -16.84
N GLU A 90 -9.62 2.93 -18.01
CA GLU A 90 -10.18 1.81 -18.77
C GLU A 90 -9.95 0.47 -18.08
N ARG A 91 -8.76 0.24 -17.51
CA ARG A 91 -8.47 -0.95 -16.68
C ARG A 91 -9.36 -0.97 -15.43
N GLN A 92 -9.57 0.16 -14.75
CA GLN A 92 -10.51 0.28 -13.62
C GLN A 92 -11.96 0.01 -14.04
N ARG A 93 -12.40 0.52 -15.19
CA ARG A 93 -13.75 0.23 -15.74
C ARG A 93 -13.91 -1.24 -16.09
N ARG A 94 -12.89 -1.89 -16.66
CA ARG A 94 -12.88 -3.34 -16.94
C ARG A 94 -12.93 -4.16 -15.64
N ARG A 95 -12.20 -3.76 -14.60
CA ARG A 95 -12.22 -4.38 -13.26
C ARG A 95 -13.57 -4.22 -12.58
N ARG A 96 -14.16 -3.02 -12.57
CA ARG A 96 -15.53 -2.78 -12.04
C ARG A 96 -16.58 -3.61 -12.80
N ARG A 97 -16.50 -3.69 -14.12
CA ARG A 97 -17.39 -4.55 -14.94
C ARG A 97 -17.18 -6.03 -14.65
N ALA A 98 -15.95 -6.49 -14.40
CA ALA A 98 -15.68 -7.85 -13.98
C ALA A 98 -16.25 -8.17 -12.58
N ARG A 99 -16.10 -7.26 -11.60
CA ARG A 99 -16.73 -7.36 -10.27
C ARG A 99 -18.25 -7.44 -10.38
N ILE A 100 -18.87 -6.53 -11.13
CA ILE A 100 -20.33 -6.51 -11.35
C ILE A 100 -20.80 -7.80 -12.04
N ARG A 101 -20.08 -8.31 -13.05
CA ARG A 101 -20.43 -9.58 -13.69
C ARG A 101 -20.29 -10.78 -12.75
N ARG A 102 -19.27 -10.82 -11.89
CA ARG A 102 -19.13 -11.86 -10.86
C ARG A 102 -20.28 -11.77 -9.86
N TYR A 103 -20.62 -10.58 -9.38
CA TYR A 103 -21.73 -10.34 -8.47
C TYR A 103 -23.07 -10.78 -9.10
N ILE A 104 -23.38 -10.34 -10.33
CA ILE A 104 -24.60 -10.74 -11.05
C ILE A 104 -24.67 -12.27 -11.23
N ARG A 105 -23.56 -12.94 -11.60
CA ARG A 105 -23.53 -14.41 -11.69
C ARG A 105 -23.79 -15.07 -10.34
N MET A 106 -23.19 -14.56 -9.27
CA MET A 106 -23.37 -15.07 -7.92
C MET A 106 -24.82 -14.86 -7.45
N THR A 107 -25.41 -13.68 -7.68
CA THR A 107 -26.82 -13.39 -7.37
C THR A 107 -27.77 -14.29 -8.16
N LEU A 108 -27.51 -14.56 -9.45
CA LEU A 108 -28.33 -15.47 -10.25
C LEU A 108 -28.24 -16.92 -9.77
N LEU A 109 -27.05 -17.38 -9.36
CA LEU A 109 -26.87 -18.71 -8.75
C LEU A 109 -27.64 -18.81 -7.42
N CYS A 110 -27.51 -17.83 -6.53
CA CYS A 110 -28.26 -17.79 -5.27
C CYS A 110 -29.77 -17.73 -5.50
N ALA A 111 -30.24 -16.92 -6.45
CA ALA A 111 -31.66 -16.84 -6.80
C ALA A 111 -32.18 -18.17 -7.37
N GLY A 112 -31.39 -18.87 -8.19
CA GLY A 112 -31.72 -20.20 -8.71
C GLY A 112 -31.85 -21.24 -7.60
N ILE A 113 -30.94 -21.24 -6.62
CA ILE A 113 -31.00 -22.11 -5.45
C ILE A 113 -32.26 -21.83 -4.61
N LEU A 114 -32.58 -20.55 -4.35
CA LEU A 114 -33.78 -20.16 -3.60
C LEU A 114 -35.07 -20.59 -4.30
N VAL A 115 -35.17 -20.41 -5.62
CA VAL A 115 -36.31 -20.88 -6.41
C VAL A 115 -36.39 -22.41 -6.38
N GLY A 116 -35.26 -23.11 -6.43
CA GLY A 116 -35.18 -24.57 -6.29
C GLY A 116 -35.71 -25.06 -4.94
N ILE A 117 -35.35 -24.41 -3.85
CA ILE A 117 -35.85 -24.72 -2.49
C ILE A 117 -37.37 -24.49 -2.40
N VAL A 118 -37.88 -23.37 -2.95
CA VAL A 118 -39.31 -23.09 -2.98
C VAL A 118 -40.07 -24.10 -3.85
N ALA A 119 -39.53 -24.50 -4.99
CA ALA A 119 -40.13 -25.53 -5.84
C ALA A 119 -40.15 -26.90 -5.15
N LEU A 120 -39.05 -27.27 -4.47
CA LEU A 120 -38.93 -28.52 -3.72
C LEU A 120 -39.92 -28.59 -2.54
N THR A 121 -40.12 -27.48 -1.83
CA THR A 121 -41.14 -27.39 -0.75
C THR A 121 -42.58 -27.44 -1.26
N LYS A 122 -42.84 -27.04 -2.52
CA LYS A 122 -44.15 -27.23 -3.16
C LYS A 122 -44.34 -28.66 -3.69
N LEU A 123 -43.26 -29.33 -4.10
CA LEU A 123 -43.27 -30.72 -4.57
C LEU A 123 -43.42 -31.73 -3.42
N LEU A 124 -42.82 -31.45 -2.26
CA LEU A 124 -42.87 -32.30 -1.06
C LEU A 124 -44.08 -32.04 -0.17
N LYS A 125 -45.18 -31.48 -0.72
CA LYS A 125 -46.47 -31.43 -0.01
C LYS A 125 -47.04 -32.84 0.13
N VAL A 126 -46.52 -33.57 1.12
CA VAL A 126 -47.17 -34.73 1.71
C VAL A 126 -48.37 -34.19 2.49
N PRO A 127 -49.61 -34.64 2.24
CA PRO A 127 -50.74 -34.29 3.09
C PRO A 127 -50.55 -35.00 4.43
N ALA A 128 -49.96 -34.30 5.41
CA ALA A 128 -49.97 -34.75 6.78
C ALA A 128 -51.42 -34.70 7.27
N SER A 129 -52.08 -35.86 7.30
CA SER A 129 -53.26 -36.07 8.14
C SER A 129 -52.85 -35.85 9.60
N THR A 130 -53.60 -34.98 10.27
CA THR A 130 -53.80 -34.94 11.73
C THR A 130 -52.54 -35.03 12.60
N ALA A 131 -51.98 -33.87 12.94
CA ALA A 131 -51.44 -33.63 14.27
C ALA A 131 -51.50 -32.13 14.56
N GLU A 132 -51.77 -31.84 15.81
CA GLU A 132 -52.36 -30.62 16.33
C GLU A 132 -51.52 -29.37 16.15
N ALA A 133 -52.22 -28.24 16.11
CA ALA A 133 -51.66 -26.91 16.18
C ALA A 133 -50.76 -26.77 17.41
N SER A 134 -49.45 -26.69 17.16
CA SER A 134 -48.48 -26.17 18.12
C SER A 134 -48.08 -24.77 17.66
N THR A 135 -48.11 -23.87 18.61
CA THR A 135 -48.14 -22.40 18.52
C THR A 135 -47.00 -21.76 17.70
N PRO A 136 -47.21 -20.53 17.16
CA PRO A 136 -46.17 -19.75 16.45
C PRO A 136 -44.96 -19.37 17.31
N MET A 137 -45.02 -19.57 18.64
CA MET A 137 -44.02 -19.09 19.59
C MET A 137 -42.79 -20.02 19.69
N GLU A 138 -42.95 -21.33 19.46
CA GLU A 138 -41.83 -22.29 19.46
C GLU A 138 -40.95 -22.18 18.21
N ALA A 139 -41.54 -21.85 17.05
CA ALA A 139 -40.80 -21.60 15.82
C ALA A 139 -39.98 -20.30 15.87
N ILE A 140 -40.46 -19.29 16.61
CA ILE A 140 -39.73 -18.04 16.85
C ILE A 140 -38.58 -18.28 17.82
N ASP A 141 -38.77 -19.06 18.87
CA ASP A 141 -37.72 -19.37 19.84
C ASP A 141 -36.63 -20.27 19.21
N MET A 142 -37.00 -21.25 18.38
CA MET A 142 -36.03 -22.02 17.58
C MET A 142 -35.28 -21.15 16.57
N ALA A 143 -35.94 -20.23 15.87
CA ALA A 143 -35.27 -19.32 14.93
C ALA A 143 -34.31 -18.36 15.65
N GLN A 144 -34.67 -17.91 16.85
CA GLN A 144 -33.87 -17.01 17.68
C GLN A 144 -32.71 -17.73 18.38
N GLN A 145 -32.87 -19.02 18.71
CA GLN A 145 -31.78 -19.89 19.16
C GLN A 145 -30.87 -20.34 18.00
N VAL A 146 -31.38 -20.44 16.78
CA VAL A 146 -30.57 -20.68 15.58
C VAL A 146 -29.78 -19.43 15.19
N GLU A 147 -30.36 -18.22 15.26
CA GLU A 147 -29.60 -16.97 15.07
C GLU A 147 -28.52 -16.77 16.15
N LYS A 148 -28.86 -16.96 17.44
CA LYS A 148 -27.87 -16.93 18.52
C LYS A 148 -26.85 -18.08 18.44
N GLY A 149 -27.25 -19.23 17.93
CA GLY A 149 -26.38 -20.39 17.70
C GLY A 149 -25.41 -20.18 16.54
N ILE A 150 -25.82 -19.45 15.49
CA ILE A 150 -24.96 -19.08 14.36
C ILE A 150 -23.94 -18.02 14.81
N GLU A 151 -24.34 -17.06 15.63
CA GLU A 151 -23.42 -16.08 16.24
C GLU A 151 -22.41 -16.73 17.20
N ASN A 152 -22.82 -17.74 17.97
CA ASN A 152 -21.92 -18.51 18.85
C ASN A 152 -21.02 -19.52 18.13
N THR A 153 -21.27 -19.86 16.87
CA THR A 153 -20.46 -20.82 16.10
C THR A 153 -19.36 -20.14 15.28
N MET A 154 -19.46 -18.82 15.06
CA MET A 154 -18.43 -18.01 14.41
C MET A 154 -17.68 -17.24 15.51
N GLY A 155 -16.68 -17.87 16.13
CA GLY A 155 -15.85 -17.25 17.16
C GLY A 155 -15.43 -15.82 16.79
N THR A 156 -15.33 -14.93 17.79
CA THR A 156 -14.99 -13.52 17.58
C THR A 156 -13.76 -13.40 16.70
N ARG A 157 -13.87 -12.64 15.60
CA ARG A 157 -12.76 -12.39 14.67
C ARG A 157 -12.22 -10.99 14.86
N ILE A 158 -10.91 -10.83 14.79
CA ILE A 158 -10.19 -9.55 14.89
C ILE A 158 -9.27 -9.44 13.67
N GLN A 159 -9.45 -8.39 12.86
CA GLN A 159 -8.72 -8.16 11.61
C GLN A 159 -8.66 -9.40 10.70
N GLY A 160 -9.78 -10.12 10.56
CA GLY A 160 -9.84 -11.31 9.72
C GLY A 160 -9.20 -12.57 10.30
N LEU A 161 -8.71 -12.59 11.55
CA LEU A 161 -8.21 -13.78 12.26
C LEU A 161 -9.13 -14.18 13.42
N ALA A 162 -9.01 -15.41 13.93
CA ALA A 162 -9.66 -15.81 15.18
C ALA A 162 -9.08 -15.02 16.37
N ALA A 163 -9.90 -14.69 17.38
CA ALA A 163 -9.46 -13.89 18.52
C ALA A 163 -8.27 -14.51 19.26
N GLU A 164 -8.21 -15.84 19.36
CA GLU A 164 -7.11 -16.57 20.01
C GLU A 164 -5.81 -16.45 19.21
N THR A 165 -5.87 -16.63 17.89
CA THR A 165 -4.71 -16.44 16.98
C THR A 165 -4.22 -15.01 17.03
N TYR A 166 -5.15 -14.04 16.98
CA TYR A 166 -4.83 -12.62 17.08
C TYR A 166 -4.17 -12.32 18.43
N ALA A 167 -4.73 -12.76 19.56
CA ALA A 167 -4.17 -12.47 20.89
C ALA A 167 -2.75 -13.03 21.14
N ALA A 168 -2.28 -13.99 20.34
CA ALA A 168 -0.94 -14.57 20.43
C ALA A 168 0.14 -13.73 19.73
N HIS A 169 -0.22 -12.59 19.14
CA HIS A 169 0.70 -11.77 18.36
C HIS A 169 1.83 -11.13 19.20
N PRO A 170 3.02 -10.86 18.62
CA PRO A 170 4.07 -10.12 19.34
C PRO A 170 3.62 -8.68 19.64
N ASP A 171 4.17 -8.07 20.69
CA ASP A 171 3.78 -6.70 21.07
C ASP A 171 3.99 -5.70 19.92
N TRP A 172 2.92 -5.00 19.55
CA TRP A 172 2.94 -3.92 18.55
C TRP A 172 1.98 -2.81 18.95
N THR A 173 2.19 -1.63 18.38
CA THR A 173 1.25 -0.52 18.47
C THR A 173 0.41 -0.43 17.21
N GLU A 174 -0.91 -0.48 17.35
CA GLU A 174 -1.82 -0.11 16.26
C GLU A 174 -1.81 1.41 16.08
N ASP A 175 -1.34 1.87 14.92
CA ASP A 175 -1.37 3.28 14.53
C ASP A 175 -1.80 3.38 13.07
N PHE A 176 -3.05 2.99 12.82
CA PHE A 176 -3.57 2.85 11.47
C PHE A 176 -3.60 4.15 10.69
N LEU A 177 -3.19 4.07 9.44
CA LEU A 177 -3.32 5.16 8.47
C LEU A 177 -4.79 5.56 8.29
N THR A 178 -5.04 6.83 7.97
CA THR A 178 -6.40 7.28 7.61
C THR A 178 -6.82 6.61 6.29
N VAL A 179 -8.04 6.06 6.18
CA VAL A 179 -8.53 5.47 4.93
C VAL A 179 -8.52 6.52 3.80
N ASN A 180 -7.83 6.21 2.69
CA ASN A 180 -7.64 7.07 1.53
C ASN A 180 -7.15 6.28 0.28
N GLU A 181 -7.27 6.86 -0.92
CA GLU A 181 -6.91 6.18 -2.18
C GLU A 181 -5.39 5.96 -2.42
N TYR A 182 -4.51 6.55 -1.61
CA TYR A 182 -3.06 6.58 -1.85
C TYR A 182 -2.26 5.69 -0.90
N SER A 183 -2.65 5.55 0.36
CA SER A 183 -1.89 4.75 1.33
C SER A 183 -2.72 3.73 2.11
N ARG A 184 -4.03 3.90 2.27
CA ARG A 184 -4.89 2.88 2.90
C ARG A 184 -6.25 2.82 2.21
N PRO A 185 -6.39 2.02 1.15
CA PRO A 185 -7.62 2.02 0.34
C PRO A 185 -8.85 1.47 1.06
N GLY A 186 -8.68 0.68 2.12
CA GLY A 186 -9.78 -0.07 2.75
C GLY A 186 -10.35 -1.18 1.88
N ASP A 187 -9.66 -1.55 0.78
CA ASP A 187 -10.00 -2.73 -0.01
C ASP A 187 -9.64 -3.99 0.83
N PRO A 188 -10.53 -5.00 0.90
CA PRO A 188 -10.32 -6.17 1.73
C PRO A 188 -9.18 -7.06 1.22
N LEU A 189 -8.39 -7.60 2.15
CA LEU A 189 -7.44 -8.68 1.93
C LEU A 189 -8.12 -10.00 2.29
N THR A 190 -8.55 -10.76 1.29
CA THR A 190 -9.37 -11.96 1.49
C THR A 190 -8.58 -13.25 1.69
N GLU A 191 -7.31 -13.23 1.29
CA GLU A 191 -6.37 -14.36 1.41
C GLU A 191 -4.95 -13.79 1.61
N VAL A 192 -4.10 -14.54 2.31
CA VAL A 192 -2.69 -14.21 2.47
C VAL A 192 -1.90 -15.43 2.02
N ASN A 193 -1.16 -15.29 0.93
CA ASN A 193 -0.35 -16.36 0.34
C ASN A 193 1.15 -16.14 0.61
N ASN A 194 1.58 -14.91 0.90
CA ASN A 194 2.98 -14.59 1.13
C ASN A 194 3.15 -13.43 2.11
N ILE A 195 4.35 -13.35 2.69
CA ILE A 195 4.79 -12.23 3.52
C ILE A 195 6.00 -11.59 2.87
N PHE A 196 5.97 -10.28 2.65
CA PHE A 196 7.08 -9.54 2.05
C PHE A 196 7.87 -8.76 3.09
N VAL A 197 9.17 -9.02 3.14
CA VAL A 197 10.14 -8.20 3.89
C VAL A 197 10.65 -7.08 2.98
N HIS A 198 10.69 -5.88 3.55
CA HIS A 198 11.22 -4.66 2.93
C HIS A 198 12.22 -3.97 3.85
N TYR A 199 12.93 -3.01 3.28
CA TYR A 199 13.65 -1.99 4.04
C TYR A 199 13.14 -0.62 3.59
N THR A 200 13.08 0.31 4.53
CA THR A 200 12.55 1.66 4.29
C THR A 200 13.33 2.45 3.25
N ALA A 201 14.56 2.00 2.93
CA ALA A 201 15.55 2.69 2.12
C ALA A 201 15.84 4.13 2.58
N ASN A 202 15.52 4.46 3.84
CA ASN A 202 15.65 5.77 4.44
C ASN A 202 16.44 5.63 5.76
N PRO A 203 17.78 5.52 5.67
CA PRO A 203 18.61 5.12 6.81
C PRO A 203 18.48 6.12 7.97
N GLY A 204 18.42 5.59 9.19
CA GLY A 204 18.36 6.38 10.43
C GLY A 204 16.99 7.01 10.74
N THR A 205 15.94 6.70 9.98
CA THR A 205 14.57 7.15 10.30
C THR A 205 13.81 6.14 11.15
N SER A 206 13.00 6.62 12.09
CA SER A 206 12.23 5.76 13.02
C SER A 206 10.99 5.17 12.37
N ALA A 207 10.38 4.17 13.02
CA ALA A 207 9.11 3.60 12.55
C ALA A 207 8.02 4.67 12.44
N ALA A 208 7.89 5.53 13.46
CA ALA A 208 6.91 6.62 13.48
C ALA A 208 7.09 7.64 12.34
N GLN A 209 8.35 7.93 11.96
CA GLN A 209 8.63 8.80 10.81
C GLN A 209 8.20 8.17 9.49
N ASN A 210 8.46 6.88 9.29
CA ASN A 210 8.03 6.16 8.09
C ASN A 210 6.51 5.99 8.02
N ARG A 211 5.85 5.72 9.16
CA ARG A 211 4.38 5.76 9.27
C ARG A 211 3.83 7.13 8.88
N SER A 212 4.43 8.20 9.41
CA SER A 212 4.04 9.58 9.09
C SER A 212 4.22 9.90 7.60
N TYR A 213 5.25 9.35 6.95
CA TYR A 213 5.43 9.47 5.51
C TYR A 213 4.27 8.81 4.74
N PHE A 214 3.88 7.58 5.08
CA PHE A 214 2.73 6.93 4.44
C PHE A 214 1.42 7.69 4.66
N GLU A 215 1.23 8.27 5.85
CA GLU A 215 0.04 9.07 6.16
C GLU A 215 -0.07 10.31 5.27
N GLN A 216 1.05 11.00 5.03
CA GLN A 216 1.09 12.23 4.21
C GLN A 216 0.73 11.99 2.73
N LEU A 217 0.79 10.75 2.24
CA LEU A 217 0.44 10.42 0.85
C LEU A 217 -1.03 10.69 0.53
N LYS A 218 -1.90 10.70 1.55
CA LYS A 218 -3.31 11.07 1.41
C LYS A 218 -3.52 12.53 1.00
N ASP A 219 -2.54 13.40 1.25
CA ASP A 219 -2.61 14.84 1.01
C ASP A 219 -1.76 15.25 -0.21
N ASN A 220 -0.54 14.71 -0.32
CA ASN A 220 0.41 15.11 -1.37
C ASN A 220 0.22 14.35 -2.70
N HIS A 221 -0.41 13.16 -2.66
CA HIS A 221 -0.71 12.31 -3.81
C HIS A 221 0.50 11.94 -4.68
N GLU A 222 1.72 11.95 -4.12
CA GLU A 222 2.95 11.76 -4.88
C GLU A 222 3.07 10.35 -5.46
N ARG A 223 2.60 9.35 -4.70
CA ARG A 223 2.56 7.94 -5.08
C ARG A 223 1.53 7.18 -4.25
N SER A 224 1.24 5.96 -4.68
CA SER A 224 0.54 4.99 -3.84
C SER A 224 1.57 4.10 -3.14
N ALA A 225 1.61 4.12 -1.80
CA ALA A 225 2.52 3.30 -1.01
C ALA A 225 2.04 3.11 0.43
N SER A 226 2.22 1.91 0.97
CA SER A 226 2.05 1.58 2.39
C SER A 226 2.60 0.18 2.67
N ALA A 227 2.66 -0.19 3.95
CA ALA A 227 2.95 -1.54 4.43
C ALA A 227 2.02 -1.85 5.61
N HIS A 228 1.83 -3.13 5.93
CA HIS A 228 1.01 -3.55 7.07
C HIS A 228 1.73 -3.22 8.38
N PHE A 229 3.03 -3.51 8.43
CA PHE A 229 3.87 -3.24 9.60
C PHE A 229 5.10 -2.42 9.24
N ILE A 230 5.58 -1.66 10.21
CA ILE A 230 6.90 -1.03 10.20
C ILE A 230 7.63 -1.43 11.47
N ILE A 231 8.84 -1.96 11.34
CA ILE A 231 9.72 -2.30 12.47
C ILE A 231 10.80 -1.24 12.57
N GLY A 232 10.92 -0.61 13.73
CA GLY A 232 11.93 0.39 14.01
C GLY A 232 13.31 -0.19 14.28
N TYR A 233 14.33 0.67 14.23
CA TYR A 233 15.72 0.29 14.51
C TYR A 233 16.01 0.05 16.01
N ASN A 234 15.00 0.20 16.88
CA ASN A 234 15.05 -0.23 18.28
C ASN A 234 14.09 -1.41 18.53
N GLY A 235 13.57 -2.03 17.47
CA GLY A 235 12.70 -3.21 17.54
C GLY A 235 11.22 -2.92 17.77
N GLU A 236 10.79 -1.66 17.88
CA GLU A 236 9.37 -1.32 18.04
C GLU A 236 8.59 -1.65 16.76
N ILE A 237 7.39 -2.23 16.90
CA ILE A 237 6.52 -2.60 15.77
C ILE A 237 5.32 -1.65 15.75
N ILE A 238 5.08 -1.02 14.59
CA ILE A 238 3.88 -0.22 14.33
C ILE A 238 3.06 -0.89 13.24
N GLN A 239 1.80 -1.22 13.56
CA GLN A 239 0.83 -1.67 12.57
C GLN A 239 0.15 -0.47 11.91
N CYS A 240 0.35 -0.31 10.61
CA CYS A 240 -0.13 0.84 9.82
C CYS A 240 -1.41 0.52 9.02
N VAL A 241 -1.62 -0.74 8.63
CA VAL A 241 -2.80 -1.22 7.90
C VAL A 241 -3.29 -2.50 8.59
N PRO A 242 -4.60 -2.65 8.83
CA PRO A 242 -5.16 -3.89 9.38
C PRO A 242 -4.86 -5.11 8.50
N LEU A 243 -4.82 -6.28 9.12
CA LEU A 243 -4.54 -7.57 8.49
C LEU A 243 -5.64 -8.07 7.53
N ASP A 244 -6.83 -7.47 7.55
CA ASP A 244 -7.94 -7.73 6.64
C ASP A 244 -8.10 -6.67 5.54
N GLU A 245 -7.12 -5.77 5.38
CA GLU A 245 -7.05 -4.76 4.33
C GLU A 245 -5.75 -4.87 3.53
N ILE A 246 -5.79 -4.56 2.24
CA ILE A 246 -4.58 -4.55 1.41
C ILE A 246 -3.67 -3.35 1.73
N ALA A 247 -2.36 -3.55 1.67
CA ALA A 247 -1.35 -2.47 1.62
C ALA A 247 -0.77 -2.31 0.21
N TYR A 248 -0.20 -1.13 -0.09
CA TYR A 248 0.41 -0.82 -1.38
C TYR A 248 1.94 -0.94 -1.33
N ALA A 249 2.46 -2.18 -1.22
CA ALA A 249 3.90 -2.45 -1.10
C ALA A 249 4.50 -3.13 -2.34
N VAL A 250 3.88 -4.22 -2.81
CA VAL A 250 4.32 -5.03 -3.95
C VAL A 250 3.18 -5.09 -4.97
N GLN A 251 3.24 -4.28 -6.02
CA GLN A 251 2.11 -4.03 -6.94
C GLN A 251 1.42 -5.30 -7.47
N THR A 252 2.17 -6.37 -7.72
CA THR A 252 1.65 -7.64 -8.25
C THR A 252 1.08 -8.56 -7.17
N ARG A 253 1.34 -8.28 -5.89
CA ARG A 253 1.01 -9.12 -4.72
C ARG A 253 0.23 -8.41 -3.62
N ASN A 254 -0.17 -7.15 -3.84
CA ASN A 254 -0.93 -6.39 -2.83
C ASN A 254 -2.26 -7.05 -2.44
N GLU A 255 -2.87 -7.86 -3.33
CA GLU A 255 -4.17 -8.49 -3.09
C GLU A 255 -4.07 -9.81 -2.32
N ASP A 256 -2.85 -10.31 -2.04
CA ASP A 256 -2.63 -11.63 -1.44
C ASP A 256 -1.38 -11.72 -0.52
N SER A 257 -0.94 -10.60 0.06
CA SER A 257 0.25 -10.63 0.93
C SER A 257 0.26 -9.59 2.04
N ILE A 258 0.95 -9.93 3.12
CA ILE A 258 1.35 -9.02 4.18
C ILE A 258 2.72 -8.41 3.84
N SER A 259 2.99 -7.18 4.27
CA SER A 259 4.23 -6.47 3.94
C SER A 259 4.78 -5.73 5.14
N ILE A 260 6.07 -5.89 5.39
CA ILE A 260 6.78 -5.41 6.59
C ILE A 260 7.94 -4.53 6.15
N GLU A 261 7.95 -3.27 6.56
CA GLU A 261 9.04 -2.32 6.32
C GLU A 261 9.99 -2.28 7.52
N CYS A 262 11.26 -2.62 7.29
CA CYS A 262 12.28 -2.60 8.34
C CYS A 262 13.13 -1.32 8.28
N CYS A 263 13.19 -0.59 9.40
CA CYS A 263 14.10 0.53 9.59
C CYS A 263 15.52 -0.01 9.86
N TYR A 264 16.52 0.80 9.52
CA TYR A 264 17.92 0.38 9.62
C TYR A 264 18.82 1.59 9.80
N LYS A 265 20.05 1.35 10.27
CA LYS A 265 21.08 2.39 10.46
C LYS A 265 22.30 2.18 9.58
N ALA A 266 22.65 0.93 9.27
CA ALA A 266 23.88 0.61 8.56
C ALA A 266 23.83 1.06 7.09
N ASP A 267 24.97 1.54 6.56
CA ASP A 267 25.06 2.03 5.18
C ASP A 267 24.77 0.95 4.13
N ASN A 268 25.08 -0.31 4.44
CA ASN A 268 24.82 -1.47 3.59
C ASN A 268 23.36 -1.99 3.66
N GLY A 269 22.48 -1.32 4.43
CA GLY A 269 21.10 -1.76 4.59
C GLY A 269 20.86 -2.86 5.62
N GLN A 270 21.90 -3.29 6.35
CA GLN A 270 21.77 -4.31 7.39
C GLN A 270 20.88 -3.79 8.52
N PHE A 271 19.97 -4.64 8.98
CA PHE A 271 19.08 -4.35 10.10
C PHE A 271 19.88 -4.34 11.41
N THR A 272 19.42 -3.58 12.40
CA THR A 272 19.97 -3.72 13.76
C THR A 272 19.50 -5.04 14.36
N GLN A 273 20.17 -5.51 15.42
CA GLN A 273 19.74 -6.75 16.08
C GLN A 273 18.30 -6.63 16.60
N GLU A 274 17.91 -5.48 17.13
CA GLU A 274 16.56 -5.25 17.65
C GLU A 274 15.50 -5.30 16.54
N THR A 275 15.80 -4.74 15.35
CA THR A 275 14.93 -4.89 14.18
C THR A 275 14.84 -6.35 13.75
N TYR A 276 15.98 -7.05 13.70
CA TYR A 276 16.06 -8.45 13.31
C TYR A 276 15.23 -9.34 14.24
N ASP A 277 15.43 -9.21 15.55
CA ASP A 277 14.74 -9.99 16.57
C ASP A 277 13.21 -9.78 16.51
N SER A 278 12.77 -8.54 16.33
CA SER A 278 11.34 -8.25 16.17
C SER A 278 10.79 -8.75 14.83
N LEU A 279 11.59 -8.72 13.77
CA LEU A 279 11.21 -9.24 12.46
C LEU A 279 10.99 -10.75 12.52
N ILE A 280 11.94 -11.53 13.07
CA ILE A 280 11.80 -12.99 13.12
C ILE A 280 10.62 -13.43 13.99
N ARG A 281 10.35 -12.75 15.11
CA ARG A 281 9.15 -13.00 15.95
C ARG A 281 7.84 -12.70 15.22
N LEU A 282 7.79 -11.57 14.49
CA LEU A 282 6.61 -11.20 13.72
C LEU A 282 6.38 -12.14 12.54
N LEU A 283 7.45 -12.53 11.85
CA LEU A 283 7.39 -13.50 10.74
C LEU A 283 6.91 -14.87 11.23
N SER A 284 7.48 -15.39 12.32
CA SER A 284 7.06 -16.65 12.94
C SER A 284 5.56 -16.64 13.29
N TRP A 285 5.09 -15.59 13.98
CA TRP A 285 3.65 -15.48 14.28
C TRP A 285 2.78 -15.37 13.01
N LEU A 286 3.22 -14.64 11.99
CA LEU A 286 2.47 -14.49 10.75
C LEU A 286 2.38 -15.80 9.95
N ILE A 287 3.46 -16.59 9.88
CA ILE A 287 3.40 -17.88 9.17
C ILE A 287 2.48 -18.85 9.90
N ASP A 288 2.50 -18.87 11.24
CA ASP A 288 1.58 -19.68 12.03
C ASP A 288 0.13 -19.22 11.88
N ALA A 289 -0.12 -17.91 11.94
CA ALA A 289 -1.46 -17.32 11.89
C ALA A 289 -2.17 -17.54 10.55
N TYR A 290 -1.41 -17.67 9.47
CA TYR A 290 -1.93 -17.85 8.10
C TYR A 290 -1.64 -19.24 7.52
N GLU A 291 -1.10 -20.17 8.30
CA GLU A 291 -0.74 -21.53 7.87
C GLU A 291 0.20 -21.52 6.64
N LEU A 292 1.23 -20.66 6.70
CA LEU A 292 2.27 -20.51 5.67
C LEU A 292 3.57 -21.22 6.06
N GLU A 293 4.45 -21.42 5.09
CA GLU A 293 5.79 -21.99 5.32
C GLU A 293 6.88 -20.90 5.26
N PRO A 294 8.09 -21.12 5.81
CA PRO A 294 9.21 -20.18 5.71
C PRO A 294 9.57 -19.78 4.26
N GLU A 295 9.30 -20.65 3.29
CA GLU A 295 9.48 -20.40 1.86
C GLU A 295 8.55 -19.30 1.35
N ASP A 296 7.39 -19.08 1.98
CA ASP A 296 6.41 -18.05 1.64
C ASP A 296 6.80 -16.66 2.14
N ILE A 297 7.89 -16.56 2.91
CA ILE A 297 8.55 -15.32 3.25
C ILE A 297 9.43 -14.90 2.07
N LEU A 298 9.11 -13.77 1.47
CA LEU A 298 9.73 -13.27 0.24
C LEU A 298 10.33 -11.88 0.45
N ARG A 299 11.35 -11.55 -0.34
CA ARG A 299 11.83 -10.18 -0.52
C ARG A 299 10.99 -9.53 -1.61
N HIS A 300 10.89 -8.20 -1.61
CA HIS A 300 10.37 -7.50 -2.81
C HIS A 300 11.17 -7.89 -4.07
N TYR A 301 12.46 -8.15 -3.89
CA TYR A 301 13.34 -8.65 -4.95
C TYR A 301 12.80 -9.88 -5.69
N ASP A 302 12.19 -10.82 -4.97
CA ASP A 302 11.69 -12.07 -5.54
C ASP A 302 10.46 -11.83 -6.45
N CYS A 303 9.86 -10.63 -6.39
CA CYS A 303 8.74 -10.20 -7.22
C CYS A 303 9.11 -9.02 -8.14
N GLY A 304 10.10 -9.23 -9.02
CA GLY A 304 10.44 -8.27 -10.09
C GLY A 304 11.81 -7.61 -9.96
N GLY A 305 12.68 -8.12 -9.08
CA GLY A 305 14.11 -7.77 -9.05
C GLY A 305 14.45 -6.45 -8.37
N LYS A 306 13.51 -5.80 -7.67
CA LYS A 306 13.81 -4.60 -6.87
C LYS A 306 14.77 -4.99 -5.73
N LYS A 307 15.97 -4.42 -5.67
CA LYS A 307 16.94 -4.63 -4.57
C LYS A 307 16.41 -4.16 -3.22
N CYS A 308 15.56 -4.95 -2.59
CA CYS A 308 14.78 -4.59 -1.41
C CYS A 308 14.33 -5.87 -0.68
N PRO A 309 14.76 -6.08 0.57
CA PRO A 309 15.77 -5.32 1.32
C PRO A 309 17.19 -5.49 0.74
N ILE A 310 17.92 -4.39 0.53
CA ILE A 310 19.19 -4.42 -0.23
C ILE A 310 20.22 -5.37 0.36
N TYR A 311 20.37 -5.40 1.69
CA TYR A 311 21.32 -6.27 2.39
C TYR A 311 21.08 -7.75 2.04
N TYR A 312 19.85 -8.24 2.17
CA TYR A 312 19.50 -9.62 1.86
C TYR A 312 19.43 -9.94 0.36
N THR A 313 19.57 -8.95 -0.52
CA THR A 313 19.81 -9.19 -1.96
C THR A 313 21.28 -9.30 -2.31
N GLU A 314 22.17 -8.77 -1.46
CA GLU A 314 23.62 -8.80 -1.68
C GLU A 314 24.30 -9.87 -0.79
N HIS A 315 23.58 -10.38 0.20
CA HIS A 315 23.96 -11.44 1.13
C HIS A 315 22.85 -12.49 1.18
N GLU A 316 22.82 -13.40 0.20
CA GLU A 316 21.79 -14.45 0.12
C GLU A 316 21.89 -15.46 1.27
N ASP A 317 23.10 -15.74 1.76
CA ASP A 317 23.35 -16.56 2.95
C ASP A 317 22.66 -15.99 4.20
N ALA A 318 22.68 -14.68 4.38
CA ALA A 318 21.96 -14.02 5.48
C ALA A 318 20.44 -14.11 5.31
N TRP A 319 19.92 -14.20 4.08
CA TRP A 319 18.49 -14.38 3.83
C TRP A 319 18.03 -15.79 4.18
N GLU A 320 18.81 -16.80 3.80
CA GLU A 320 18.55 -18.18 4.19
C GLU A 320 18.65 -18.35 5.72
N GLN A 321 19.61 -17.69 6.37
CA GLN A 321 19.70 -17.70 7.83
C GLN A 321 18.46 -17.09 8.49
N LEU A 322 17.92 -15.99 7.95
CA LEU A 322 16.69 -15.39 8.47
C LEU A 322 15.51 -16.37 8.42
N LYS A 323 15.36 -17.13 7.32
CA LYS A 323 14.31 -18.14 7.19
C LYS A 323 14.50 -19.29 8.17
N GLU A 324 15.74 -19.74 8.35
CA GLU A 324 16.07 -20.78 9.32
C GLU A 324 15.82 -20.32 10.76
N ASP A 325 16.12 -19.07 11.09
CA ASP A 325 15.85 -18.50 12.42
C ASP A 325 14.35 -18.39 12.69
N VAL A 326 13.54 -18.04 11.67
CA VAL A 326 12.06 -18.04 11.79
C VAL A 326 11.52 -19.43 12.05
N LYS A 327 12.07 -20.45 11.38
CA LYS A 327 11.65 -21.85 11.52
C LYS A 327 11.98 -22.45 12.89
N ASN A 328 13.01 -21.93 13.56
CA ASN A 328 13.53 -22.47 14.82
C ASN A 328 13.08 -21.69 16.07
N LEU A 329 12.18 -20.70 15.91
CA LEU A 329 11.47 -20.03 17.00
C LEU A 329 10.35 -20.91 17.53
#